data_AF-A0A942T5J6-F1
#
_entry.id   AF-A0A942T5J6-F1
#
_cell.length_a   1.000
_cell.length_b   1.000
_cell.length_c   1.000
_cell.angle_alpha   90.00
_cell.angle_beta   90.00
_cell.angle_gamma   90.00
#
_symmetry.space_group_name_H-M   'P 1'
#
loop_
_entity.id
_entity.type
_entity.pdbx_description
1 polymer ?
#
loop_
_entity_poly.entity_id
_entity_poly.type
_entity_poly.pdbx_seq_one_letter_code
_entity_poly.pdbx_strand_id
1 'polypeptide(L)'
;MKKINWFLFSAIVILIAAGWFTYQKVTDETYEGMSIIPEQHKDIPLFKGLKPTRHEYVMEGNHWKEIYDFYKKEMPKNGWKIDLEQSSPNEDVPSSMITWRKKGIDWELSISVSYFKLNNQTEVIFDKNPILHSTEWIGQIPNAICIYKSTSDENCSEIQDPSQITELVRIINGAIDWNGKVQPREKTTVIRVGDIKIKVLYEGDKEIYLQSEKGTKIMKPESEFFKLMNL
;
A
#
# COMPACT_ATOMS: atom_id res chain seq x y z
N MET A 1 43.66 7.52 45.55
CA MET A 1 43.50 7.98 44.15
C MET A 1 42.73 6.92 43.37
N LYS A 2 41.45 7.16 43.00
CA LYS A 2 40.63 6.28 42.12
C LYS A 2 39.26 6.88 41.70
N LYS A 3 38.93 8.13 42.10
CA LYS A 3 37.63 8.77 41.80
C LYS A 3 37.60 9.59 40.49
N ILE A 4 38.76 10.00 39.98
CA ILE A 4 38.88 10.82 38.77
C ILE A 4 38.54 10.00 37.50
N ASN A 5 38.78 8.68 37.50
CA ASN A 5 38.42 7.80 36.37
C ASN A 5 36.90 7.57 36.23
N TRP A 6 36.12 7.64 37.31
CA TRP A 6 34.67 7.38 37.23
C TRP A 6 33.91 8.54 36.59
N PHE A 7 34.27 9.78 36.95
CA PHE A 7 33.68 10.97 36.34
C PHE A 7 34.01 11.10 34.85
N LEU A 8 35.25 10.80 34.46
CA LEU A 8 35.65 10.78 33.05
C LEU A 8 34.92 9.69 32.26
N PHE A 9 34.78 8.49 32.82
CA PHE A 9 34.04 7.41 32.17
C PHE A 9 32.55 7.76 32.01
N SER A 10 31.93 8.34 33.03
CA SER A 10 30.54 8.82 32.97
C SER A 10 30.35 9.90 31.90
N ALA A 11 31.28 10.85 31.78
CA ALA A 11 31.21 11.89 30.76
C ALA A 11 31.34 11.33 29.33
N ILE A 12 32.25 10.36 29.12
CA ILE A 12 32.40 9.68 27.83
C ILE A 12 31.12 8.91 27.45
N VAL A 13 30.51 8.19 28.40
CA VAL A 13 29.25 7.46 28.14
C VAL A 13 28.12 8.43 27.78
N ILE A 14 28.01 9.58 28.46
CA ILE A 14 27.01 10.60 28.13
C ILE A 14 27.25 11.18 26.74
N LEU A 15 28.50 11.45 26.34
CA LEU A 15 28.83 11.94 25.00
C LEU A 15 28.49 10.92 23.92
N ILE A 16 28.78 9.63 24.15
CA ILE A 16 28.42 8.55 23.22
C ILE A 16 26.90 8.44 23.11
N ALA A 17 26.17 8.46 24.23
CA ALA A 17 24.71 8.38 24.23
C ALA A 17 24.06 9.60 23.56
N ALA A 18 24.57 10.80 23.83
CA ALA A 18 24.11 12.03 23.20
C ALA A 18 24.40 12.03 21.69
N GLY A 19 25.60 11.61 21.28
CA GLY A 19 25.98 11.48 19.87
C GLY A 19 25.15 10.43 19.13
N TRP A 20 24.84 9.31 19.80
CA TRP A 20 23.94 8.29 19.27
C TRP A 20 22.51 8.83 19.10
N PHE A 21 22.00 9.54 20.11
CA PHE A 21 20.66 10.12 20.08
C PHE A 21 20.51 11.20 19.01
N THR A 22 21.49 12.11 18.89
CA THR A 22 21.46 13.14 17.84
C THR A 22 21.59 12.54 16.45
N TYR A 23 22.45 11.51 16.29
CA TYR A 23 22.56 10.78 15.02
C TYR A 23 21.23 10.14 14.63
N GLN A 24 20.59 9.40 15.54
CA GLN A 24 19.28 8.80 15.30
C GLN A 24 18.22 9.85 14.92
N LYS A 25 18.17 10.96 15.66
CA LYS A 25 17.19 12.02 15.38
C LYS A 25 17.38 12.62 13.99
N VAL A 26 18.61 12.91 13.60
CA VAL A 26 18.90 13.48 12.27
C VAL A 26 18.60 12.47 11.16
N THR A 27 18.90 11.19 11.37
CA THR A 27 18.52 10.16 10.39
C THR A 27 17.00 10.00 10.30
N ASP A 28 16.28 10.05 11.42
CA ASP A 28 14.82 9.94 11.43
C ASP A 28 14.17 11.11 10.68
N GLU A 29 14.65 12.34 10.89
CA GLU A 29 14.18 13.52 10.15
C GLU A 29 14.55 13.46 8.66
N THR A 30 15.69 12.85 8.32
CA THR A 30 16.13 12.66 6.93
C THR A 30 15.21 11.71 6.17
N TYR A 31 14.61 10.71 6.82
CA TYR A 31 13.83 9.67 6.12
C TYR A 31 12.32 9.70 6.42
N GLU A 32 11.83 10.73 7.11
CA GLU A 32 10.46 10.80 7.66
C GLU A 32 9.36 10.53 6.62
N GLY A 33 9.58 10.91 5.36
CA GLY A 33 8.62 10.74 4.27
C GLY A 33 8.80 9.48 3.42
N MET A 34 9.80 8.64 3.73
CA MET A 34 10.15 7.49 2.89
C MET A 34 9.57 6.20 3.45
N SER A 35 8.90 5.43 2.59
CA SER A 35 8.42 4.09 2.98
C SER A 35 9.49 3.01 2.86
N ILE A 36 10.57 3.27 2.11
CA ILE A 36 11.74 2.40 1.94
C ILE A 36 13.02 3.24 2.01
N ILE A 37 13.98 2.78 2.82
CA ILE A 37 15.34 3.36 2.91
C ILE A 37 16.32 2.29 2.40
N PRO A 38 16.78 2.34 1.14
CA PRO A 38 17.61 1.30 0.54
C PRO A 38 18.81 0.87 1.38
N GLU A 39 19.45 1.79 2.10
CA GLU A 39 20.58 1.54 3.00
C GLU A 39 20.27 0.57 4.14
N GLN A 40 18.99 0.43 4.51
CA GLN A 40 18.51 -0.51 5.53
C GLN A 40 18.13 -1.88 4.95
N HIS A 41 18.17 -2.03 3.62
CA HIS A 41 17.77 -3.24 2.90
C HIS A 41 18.96 -3.85 2.13
N LYS A 42 19.32 -5.10 2.46
CA LYS A 42 20.42 -5.79 1.77
C LYS A 42 20.12 -6.13 0.31
N ASP A 43 18.83 -6.17 -0.04
CA ASP A 43 18.31 -6.62 -1.31
C ASP A 43 17.78 -5.50 -2.20
N ILE A 44 17.90 -4.24 -1.76
CA ILE A 44 17.54 -3.04 -2.53
C ILE A 44 18.80 -2.17 -2.65
N PRO A 45 19.56 -2.30 -3.75
CA PRO A 45 20.82 -1.56 -3.89
C PRO A 45 20.55 -0.07 -4.14
N LEU A 46 21.34 0.82 -3.55
CA LEU A 46 21.25 2.26 -3.83
C LEU A 46 22.18 2.65 -5.00
N PHE A 47 21.65 3.38 -5.99
CA PHE A 47 22.47 3.94 -7.05
C PHE A 47 23.49 4.94 -6.49
N LYS A 48 24.77 4.77 -6.85
CA LYS A 48 25.87 5.56 -6.29
C LYS A 48 25.70 7.05 -6.60
N GLY A 49 25.68 7.86 -5.54
CA GLY A 49 25.63 9.32 -5.63
C GLY A 49 24.23 9.92 -5.41
N LEU A 50 23.20 9.07 -5.32
CA LEU A 50 21.90 9.49 -4.79
C LEU A 50 22.08 9.92 -3.33
N LYS A 51 21.50 11.07 -2.99
CA LYS A 51 21.49 11.60 -1.62
C LYS A 51 20.06 11.70 -1.12
N PRO A 52 19.77 11.26 0.11
CA PRO A 52 18.42 11.36 0.65
C PRO A 52 18.06 12.82 0.96
N THR A 53 16.81 13.17 0.71
CA THR A 53 16.06 14.30 1.27
C THR A 53 14.99 13.74 2.21
N ARG A 54 14.11 14.58 2.75
CA ARG A 54 13.00 14.14 3.62
C ARG A 54 12.04 13.14 2.95
N HIS A 55 11.88 13.18 1.63
CA HIS A 55 10.84 12.45 0.90
C HIS A 55 11.37 11.60 -0.26
N GLU A 56 12.52 11.95 -0.83
CA GLU A 56 13.07 11.28 -2.01
C GLU A 56 14.60 11.24 -2.01
N TYR A 57 15.19 10.53 -2.97
CA TYR A 57 16.62 10.61 -3.25
C TYR A 57 16.86 11.49 -4.46
N VAL A 58 17.91 12.31 -4.40
CA VAL A 58 18.22 13.26 -5.46
C VAL A 58 19.65 13.15 -5.96
N MET A 59 19.85 13.48 -7.23
CA MET A 59 21.16 13.62 -7.87
C MET A 59 21.14 14.80 -8.86
N GLU A 60 22.14 15.66 -8.79
CA GLU A 60 22.31 16.75 -9.74
C GLU A 60 22.59 16.21 -11.15
N GLY A 61 21.97 16.80 -12.18
CA GLY A 61 22.09 16.39 -13.58
C GLY A 61 21.01 15.43 -14.05
N ASN A 62 21.01 15.14 -15.35
CA ASN A 62 20.11 14.17 -15.97
C ASN A 62 20.75 12.77 -15.93
N HIS A 63 20.36 11.99 -14.93
CA HIS A 63 20.79 10.61 -14.72
C HIS A 63 19.63 9.61 -14.88
N TRP A 64 18.49 10.07 -15.38
CA TRP A 64 17.24 9.28 -15.45
C TRP A 64 17.47 7.89 -16.05
N LYS A 65 18.10 7.84 -17.24
CA LYS A 65 18.34 6.58 -17.96
C LYS A 65 19.31 5.67 -17.22
N GLU A 66 20.40 6.23 -16.68
CA GLU A 66 21.44 5.46 -15.98
C GLU A 66 20.88 4.78 -14.73
N ILE A 67 20.05 5.49 -13.98
CA ILE A 67 19.40 5.01 -12.77
C ILE A 67 18.35 3.95 -13.11
N TYR A 68 17.51 4.21 -14.12
CA TYR A 68 16.53 3.24 -14.62
C TYR A 68 17.20 1.92 -15.08
N ASP A 69 18.26 2.02 -15.89
CA ASP A 69 19.00 0.86 -16.38
C ASP A 69 19.70 0.10 -15.23
N PHE A 70 20.22 0.81 -14.23
CA PHE A 70 20.80 0.21 -13.03
C PHE A 70 19.79 -0.66 -12.28
N TYR A 71 18.60 -0.15 -11.97
CA TYR A 71 17.61 -0.94 -11.23
C TYR A 71 17.12 -2.13 -12.04
N LYS A 72 16.93 -1.99 -13.36
CA LYS A 72 16.59 -3.14 -14.23
C LYS A 72 17.65 -4.25 -14.17
N LYS A 73 18.92 -3.88 -14.00
CA LYS A 73 20.03 -4.83 -13.97
C LYS A 73 20.27 -5.43 -12.58
N GLU A 74 20.23 -4.64 -11.52
CA GLU A 74 20.65 -5.07 -10.18
C GLU A 74 19.52 -5.72 -9.36
N MET A 75 18.27 -5.28 -9.54
CA MET A 75 17.14 -5.82 -8.78
C MET A 75 16.92 -7.33 -9.01
N PRO A 76 16.97 -7.88 -10.25
CA PRO A 76 16.82 -9.32 -10.48
C PRO A 76 17.86 -10.19 -9.78
N LYS A 77 19.09 -9.69 -9.61
CA LYS A 77 20.16 -10.41 -8.91
C LYS A 77 19.84 -10.65 -7.43
N ASN A 78 18.96 -9.83 -6.87
CA ASN A 78 18.52 -9.88 -5.47
C ASN A 78 17.15 -10.59 -5.31
N GLY A 79 16.69 -11.29 -6.35
CA GLY A 79 15.47 -12.11 -6.32
C GLY A 79 14.17 -11.33 -6.58
N TRP A 80 14.27 -10.07 -6.98
CA TRP A 80 13.13 -9.27 -7.41
C TRP A 80 12.76 -9.57 -8.86
N LYS A 81 11.47 -9.49 -9.17
CA LYS A 81 10.92 -9.66 -10.52
C LYS A 81 10.06 -8.46 -10.86
N ILE A 82 10.13 -8.02 -12.10
CA ILE A 82 9.28 -6.94 -12.61
C ILE A 82 7.83 -7.42 -12.61
N ASP A 83 6.93 -6.65 -12.00
CA ASP A 83 5.48 -6.82 -12.08
C ASP A 83 4.86 -5.84 -13.07
N LEU A 84 5.27 -4.57 -12.99
CA LEU A 84 4.86 -3.49 -13.88
C LEU A 84 6.05 -2.62 -14.26
N GLU A 85 6.07 -2.15 -15.50
CA GLU A 85 7.06 -1.22 -16.01
C GLU A 85 6.40 -0.15 -16.86
N GLN A 86 6.72 1.11 -16.58
CA GLN A 86 6.26 2.27 -17.33
C GLN A 86 7.43 3.22 -17.57
N SER A 87 7.53 3.76 -18.78
CA SER A 87 8.55 4.75 -19.12
C SER A 87 7.97 5.80 -20.06
N SER A 88 8.16 7.06 -19.74
CA SER A 88 7.86 8.21 -20.57
C SER A 88 9.17 8.95 -20.86
N PRO A 89 9.83 8.70 -22.01
CA PRO A 89 11.09 9.35 -22.36
C PRO A 89 10.89 10.81 -22.83
N ASN A 90 9.77 11.46 -22.49
CA ASN A 90 9.46 12.83 -22.90
C ASN A 90 10.62 13.78 -22.57
N GLU A 91 11.05 14.61 -23.52
CA GLU A 91 12.22 15.49 -23.38
C GLU A 91 12.06 16.54 -22.27
N ASP A 92 10.82 16.91 -21.93
CA ASP A 92 10.55 17.92 -20.90
C ASP A 92 10.70 17.37 -19.48
N VAL A 93 10.23 16.13 -19.25
CA VAL A 93 10.30 15.42 -17.97
C VAL A 93 10.43 13.91 -18.25
N PRO A 94 11.66 13.41 -18.53
CA PRO A 94 11.89 11.98 -18.66
C PRO A 94 11.56 11.30 -17.33
N SER A 95 10.66 10.30 -17.36
CA SER A 95 10.25 9.59 -16.17
C SER A 95 10.03 8.11 -16.42
N SER A 96 10.21 7.31 -15.38
CA SER A 96 9.95 5.88 -15.39
C SER A 96 9.53 5.39 -14.03
N MET A 97 8.69 4.37 -13.99
CA MET A 97 8.31 3.65 -12.78
C MET A 97 8.44 2.15 -13.04
N ILE A 98 9.13 1.45 -12.14
CA ILE A 98 9.19 -0.02 -12.16
C ILE A 98 8.69 -0.53 -10.82
N THR A 99 7.71 -1.41 -10.86
CA THR A 99 7.18 -2.13 -9.70
C THR A 99 7.76 -3.53 -9.67
N TRP A 100 8.28 -3.91 -8.51
CA TRP A 100 9.02 -5.14 -8.27
C TRP A 100 8.32 -6.00 -7.22
N ARG A 101 8.20 -7.29 -7.51
CA ARG A 101 7.72 -8.32 -6.59
C ARG A 101 8.84 -9.28 -6.22
N LYS A 102 8.80 -9.78 -4.98
CA LYS A 102 9.75 -10.79 -4.50
C LYS A 102 9.00 -11.88 -3.74
N LYS A 103 9.36 -13.14 -4.03
CA LYS A 103 8.70 -14.31 -3.44
C LYS A 103 8.89 -14.30 -1.91
N GLY A 104 7.80 -14.54 -1.18
CA GLY A 104 7.81 -14.60 0.29
C GLY A 104 7.69 -13.23 0.97
N ILE A 105 7.41 -12.18 0.19
CA ILE A 105 7.13 -10.83 0.67
C ILE A 105 5.70 -10.46 0.26
N ASP A 106 4.93 -9.88 1.18
CA ASP A 106 3.51 -9.50 1.04
C ASP A 106 3.31 -8.03 0.58
N TRP A 107 4.36 -7.46 0.00
CA TRP A 107 4.40 -6.09 -0.51
C TRP A 107 5.28 -6.00 -1.76
N GLU A 108 5.11 -4.93 -2.51
CA GLU A 108 5.79 -4.62 -3.76
C GLU A 108 6.60 -3.34 -3.61
N LEU A 109 7.77 -3.30 -4.25
CA LEU A 109 8.61 -2.12 -4.30
C LEU A 109 8.35 -1.38 -5.61
N SER A 110 7.87 -0.15 -5.56
CA SER A 110 7.86 0.74 -6.71
C SER A 110 9.08 1.66 -6.64
N ILE A 111 9.83 1.75 -7.74
CA ILE A 111 10.93 2.70 -7.91
C ILE A 111 10.55 3.65 -9.03
N SER A 112 10.36 4.91 -8.69
CA SER A 112 10.06 5.99 -9.62
C SER A 112 11.31 6.83 -9.83
N VAL A 113 11.65 7.15 -11.08
CA VAL A 113 12.80 7.97 -11.46
C VAL A 113 12.32 9.05 -12.40
N SER A 114 12.62 10.32 -12.11
CA SER A 114 12.19 11.46 -12.92
C SER A 114 13.30 12.50 -13.01
N TYR A 115 13.54 13.07 -14.20
CA TYR A 115 14.44 14.22 -14.36
C TYR A 115 13.64 15.52 -14.48
N PHE A 116 13.94 16.46 -13.59
CA PHE A 116 13.34 17.79 -13.56
C PHE A 116 14.33 18.84 -14.08
N LYS A 117 14.10 19.27 -15.33
CA LYS A 117 14.94 20.26 -16.02
C LYS A 117 15.05 21.60 -15.29
N LEU A 118 13.97 22.06 -14.64
CA LEU A 118 13.92 23.33 -13.91
C LEU A 118 14.97 23.40 -12.78
N ASN A 119 15.18 22.27 -12.09
CA ASN A 119 16.11 22.17 -10.97
C ASN A 119 17.42 21.49 -11.36
N ASN A 120 17.56 21.10 -12.64
CA ASN A 120 18.64 20.25 -13.15
C ASN A 120 18.93 19.06 -12.22
N GLN A 121 17.90 18.32 -11.86
CA GLN A 121 17.99 17.27 -10.84
C GLN A 121 17.18 16.04 -11.26
N THR A 122 17.74 14.86 -11.01
CA THR A 122 17.04 13.58 -11.08
C THR A 122 16.58 13.19 -9.68
N GLU A 123 15.30 12.88 -9.54
CA GLU A 123 14.66 12.43 -8.30
C GLU A 123 14.31 10.94 -8.40
N VAL A 124 14.47 10.23 -7.29
CA VAL A 124 14.19 8.80 -7.15
C VAL A 124 13.38 8.54 -5.89
N ILE A 125 12.21 7.92 -6.06
CA ILE A 125 11.30 7.59 -4.96
C ILE A 125 11.20 6.07 -4.85
N PHE A 126 11.25 5.56 -3.61
CA PHE A 126 11.08 4.14 -3.29
C PHE A 126 9.81 3.97 -2.46
N ASP A 127 8.82 3.31 -3.05
CA ASP A 127 7.52 3.11 -2.41
C ASP A 127 7.24 1.65 -2.10
N LYS A 128 6.88 1.38 -0.85
CA LYS A 128 6.33 0.11 -0.39
C LYS A 128 4.82 0.10 -0.56
N ASN A 129 4.33 -0.73 -1.47
CA ASN A 129 2.91 -0.91 -1.71
C ASN A 129 2.46 -2.28 -1.18
N PRO A 130 1.40 -2.39 -0.35
CA PRO A 130 0.88 -3.69 0.06
C PRO A 130 0.34 -4.44 -1.17
N ILE A 131 0.55 -5.76 -1.22
CA ILE A 131 -0.12 -6.59 -2.23
C ILE A 131 -1.58 -6.74 -1.79
N LEU A 132 -2.50 -6.13 -2.53
CA LEU A 132 -3.92 -6.25 -2.28
C LEU A 132 -4.43 -7.55 -2.92
N HIS A 133 -5.04 -8.39 -2.10
CA HIS A 133 -5.65 -9.65 -2.54
C HIS A 133 -7.17 -9.52 -2.54
N SER A 134 -7.83 -10.18 -3.48
CA SER A 134 -9.29 -10.31 -3.50
C SER A 134 -9.65 -11.78 -3.68
N THR A 135 -9.95 -12.46 -2.58
CA THR A 135 -10.37 -13.87 -2.60
C THR A 135 -11.83 -14.00 -3.05
N GLU A 136 -12.12 -14.95 -3.91
CA GLU A 136 -13.49 -15.24 -4.35
C GLU A 136 -14.34 -15.81 -3.19
N TRP A 137 -15.44 -15.14 -2.86
CA TRP A 137 -16.41 -15.62 -1.86
C TRP A 137 -17.57 -16.37 -2.50
N ILE A 138 -18.05 -15.93 -3.66
CA ILE A 138 -19.22 -16.48 -4.34
C ILE A 138 -18.77 -17.03 -5.69
N GLY A 139 -18.55 -18.35 -5.76
CA GLY A 139 -18.08 -19.03 -6.99
C GLY A 139 -19.19 -19.44 -7.96
N GLN A 140 -20.43 -19.56 -7.48
CA GLN A 140 -21.60 -19.84 -8.31
C GLN A 140 -22.59 -18.69 -8.18
N ILE A 141 -23.00 -18.13 -9.31
CA ILE A 141 -23.97 -17.04 -9.38
C ILE A 141 -25.35 -17.61 -9.01
N PRO A 142 -26.01 -17.14 -7.94
CA PRO A 142 -27.32 -17.65 -7.56
C PRO A 142 -28.42 -17.09 -8.47
N ASN A 143 -29.61 -17.68 -8.43
CA ASN A 143 -30.78 -17.17 -9.16
C ASN A 143 -31.43 -15.96 -8.49
N ALA A 144 -31.19 -15.76 -7.18
CA ALA A 144 -31.72 -14.64 -6.41
C ALA A 144 -30.78 -14.25 -5.27
N ILE A 145 -30.85 -12.98 -4.87
CA ILE A 145 -30.13 -12.43 -3.70
C ILE A 145 -31.14 -11.72 -2.80
N CYS A 146 -31.07 -11.94 -1.49
CA CYS A 146 -31.91 -11.28 -0.50
C CYS A 146 -31.13 -10.17 0.21
N ILE A 147 -31.69 -8.97 0.29
CA ILE A 147 -31.11 -7.83 1.02
C ILE A 147 -32.02 -7.42 2.18
N TYR A 148 -31.48 -7.44 3.39
CA TYR A 148 -32.16 -7.06 4.63
C TYR A 148 -31.63 -5.71 5.10
N LYS A 149 -32.52 -4.76 5.42
CA LYS A 149 -32.11 -3.40 5.83
C LYS A 149 -31.39 -3.40 7.19
N SER A 150 -31.61 -4.43 8.01
CA SER A 150 -30.93 -4.64 9.28
C SER A 150 -30.69 -6.13 9.57
N THR A 151 -29.90 -6.43 10.60
CA THR A 151 -29.64 -7.81 11.05
C THR A 151 -30.84 -8.50 11.68
N SER A 152 -31.85 -7.73 12.11
CA SER A 152 -33.06 -8.20 12.78
C SER A 152 -34.28 -8.30 11.88
N ASP A 153 -34.18 -7.87 10.62
CA ASP A 153 -35.32 -7.88 9.70
C ASP A 153 -35.63 -9.31 9.25
N GLU A 154 -36.91 -9.67 9.27
CA GLU A 154 -37.39 -10.96 8.74
C GLU A 154 -37.64 -10.90 7.23
N ASN A 155 -38.01 -9.73 6.71
CA ASN A 155 -38.31 -9.51 5.31
C ASN A 155 -37.09 -8.96 4.56
N CYS A 156 -36.83 -9.52 3.38
CA CYS A 156 -35.77 -9.08 2.48
C CYS A 156 -36.35 -8.40 1.23
N SER A 157 -35.58 -7.50 0.62
CA SER A 157 -35.76 -7.10 -0.77
C SER A 157 -35.03 -8.11 -1.65
N GLU A 158 -35.76 -8.82 -2.50
CA GLU A 158 -35.20 -9.85 -3.38
C GLU A 158 -34.78 -9.25 -4.73
N ILE A 159 -33.56 -9.57 -5.17
CA ILE A 159 -33.05 -9.28 -6.51
C ILE A 159 -33.09 -10.59 -7.30
N GLN A 160 -33.79 -10.60 -8.43
CA GLN A 160 -33.87 -11.74 -9.35
C GLN A 160 -33.31 -11.43 -10.74
N ASP A 161 -32.95 -10.16 -11.01
CA ASP A 161 -32.37 -9.76 -12.29
C ASP A 161 -30.95 -10.34 -12.43
N PRO A 162 -30.67 -11.19 -13.43
CA PRO A 162 -29.38 -11.85 -13.55
C PRO A 162 -28.20 -10.88 -13.74
N SER A 163 -28.42 -9.73 -14.39
CA SER A 163 -27.37 -8.74 -14.61
C SER A 163 -27.00 -8.04 -13.31
N GLN A 164 -28.00 -7.66 -12.49
CA GLN A 164 -27.79 -7.06 -11.17
C GLN A 164 -27.12 -8.04 -10.21
N ILE A 165 -27.52 -9.32 -10.23
CA ILE A 165 -26.91 -10.37 -9.41
C ILE A 165 -25.44 -10.56 -9.80
N THR A 166 -25.16 -10.71 -11.09
CA THR A 166 -23.78 -10.89 -11.60
C THR A 166 -22.90 -9.72 -11.19
N GLU A 167 -23.42 -8.50 -11.33
CA GLU A 167 -22.69 -7.28 -10.97
C GLU A 167 -22.43 -7.20 -9.47
N LEU A 168 -23.43 -7.47 -8.63
CA LEU A 168 -23.25 -7.49 -7.17
C LEU A 168 -22.22 -8.56 -6.74
N VAL A 169 -22.26 -9.75 -7.33
CA VAL A 169 -21.27 -10.81 -7.11
C VAL A 169 -19.88 -10.36 -7.53
N ARG A 170 -19.75 -9.69 -8.69
CA ARG A 170 -18.49 -9.14 -9.19
C ARG A 170 -17.90 -8.14 -8.21
N ILE A 171 -18.70 -7.21 -7.69
CA ILE A 171 -18.27 -6.20 -6.71
C ILE A 171 -17.83 -6.88 -5.41
N ILE A 172 -18.62 -7.81 -4.86
CA ILE A 172 -18.29 -8.51 -3.60
C ILE A 172 -17.00 -9.31 -3.73
N ASN A 173 -16.83 -10.07 -4.81
CA ASN A 173 -15.62 -10.86 -5.04
C ASN A 173 -14.42 -9.97 -5.35
N GLY A 174 -14.62 -8.83 -6.02
CA GLY A 174 -13.58 -7.86 -6.33
C GLY A 174 -13.08 -7.06 -5.12
N ALA A 175 -13.89 -6.94 -4.07
CA ALA A 175 -13.50 -6.24 -2.84
C ALA A 175 -12.25 -6.89 -2.19
N ILE A 176 -11.41 -6.04 -1.61
CA ILE A 176 -10.07 -6.39 -1.13
C ILE A 176 -10.20 -7.13 0.21
N ASP A 177 -9.48 -8.23 0.37
CA ASP A 177 -9.38 -8.95 1.64
C ASP A 177 -8.74 -8.07 2.72
N TRP A 178 -9.41 -7.96 3.87
CA TRP A 178 -9.03 -7.05 4.94
C TRP A 178 -8.74 -7.81 6.24
N ASN A 179 -7.48 -7.75 6.67
CA ASN A 179 -7.01 -8.36 7.92
C ASN A 179 -6.88 -7.34 9.07
N GLY A 180 -7.18 -6.06 8.81
CA GLY A 180 -7.11 -5.01 9.82
C GLY A 180 -8.34 -4.98 10.73
N LYS A 181 -8.33 -4.04 11.68
CA LYS A 181 -9.50 -3.81 12.54
C LYS A 181 -10.62 -3.17 11.73
N VAL A 182 -11.83 -3.73 11.84
CA VAL A 182 -13.03 -3.14 11.25
C VAL A 182 -13.42 -1.93 12.07
N GLN A 183 -13.46 -0.77 11.42
CA GLN A 183 -13.90 0.46 12.04
C GLN A 183 -15.44 0.49 12.11
N PRO A 184 -16.03 1.01 13.20
CA PRO A 184 -17.47 1.20 13.28
C PRO A 184 -17.99 2.05 12.12
N ARG A 185 -19.25 1.81 11.76
CA ARG A 185 -20.01 2.54 10.73
C ARG A 185 -21.43 2.80 11.24
N GLU A 186 -22.04 3.89 10.78
CA GLU A 186 -23.40 4.26 11.17
C GLU A 186 -24.45 3.26 10.70
N LYS A 187 -24.30 2.72 9.48
CA LYS A 187 -25.31 1.86 8.87
C LYS A 187 -24.80 0.43 8.69
N THR A 188 -25.73 -0.51 8.86
CA THR A 188 -25.49 -1.94 8.70
C THR A 188 -26.64 -2.57 7.94
N THR A 189 -26.33 -3.23 6.84
CA THR A 189 -27.25 -4.02 6.00
C THR A 189 -26.76 -5.47 5.96
N VAL A 190 -27.62 -6.42 5.63
CA VAL A 190 -27.22 -7.82 5.41
C VAL A 190 -27.61 -8.26 4.01
N ILE A 191 -26.68 -8.86 3.29
CA ILE A 191 -26.91 -9.55 2.01
C ILE A 191 -26.88 -11.05 2.29
N ARG A 192 -27.81 -11.79 1.70
CA ARG A 192 -27.76 -13.24 1.63
C ARG A 192 -27.61 -13.68 0.17
N VAL A 193 -26.48 -14.31 -0.14
CA VAL A 193 -26.14 -14.82 -1.47
C VAL A 193 -26.00 -16.34 -1.37
N GLY A 194 -27.04 -17.06 -1.78
CA GLY A 194 -27.17 -18.50 -1.50
C GLY A 194 -27.11 -18.77 0.01
N ASP A 195 -26.10 -19.54 0.43
CA ASP A 195 -25.88 -19.87 1.84
C ASP A 195 -25.01 -18.85 2.58
N ILE A 196 -24.39 -17.91 1.87
CA ILE A 196 -23.47 -16.94 2.47
C ILE A 196 -24.25 -15.73 2.98
N LYS A 197 -24.07 -15.42 4.27
CA LYS A 197 -24.55 -14.18 4.90
C LYS A 197 -23.41 -13.18 4.98
N ILE A 198 -23.61 -12.01 4.39
CA ILE A 198 -22.62 -10.92 4.33
C ILE A 198 -23.21 -9.70 5.03
N LYS A 199 -22.57 -9.26 6.11
CA LYS A 199 -22.88 -8.01 6.79
C LYS A 199 -22.14 -6.86 6.11
N VAL A 200 -22.85 -5.82 5.72
CA VAL A 200 -22.34 -4.65 5.01
C VAL A 200 -22.38 -3.46 5.96
N LEU A 201 -21.21 -2.90 6.28
CA LEU A 201 -21.05 -1.74 7.16
C LEU A 201 -20.63 -0.54 6.32
N TYR A 202 -21.37 0.57 6.37
CA TYR A 202 -21.14 1.73 5.50
C TYR A 202 -21.57 3.04 6.16
N GLU A 203 -20.97 4.16 5.74
CA GLU A 203 -21.25 5.50 6.25
C GLU A 203 -20.75 6.55 5.25
N GLY A 204 -21.66 7.25 4.57
CA GLY A 204 -21.31 8.31 3.63
C GLY A 204 -20.29 7.88 2.57
N ASP A 205 -19.18 8.61 2.53
CA ASP A 205 -18.03 8.44 1.63
C ASP A 205 -16.88 7.62 2.26
N LYS A 206 -17.09 6.99 3.41
CA LYS A 206 -16.11 6.08 4.02
C LYS A 206 -16.09 4.73 3.33
N GLU A 207 -15.01 3.98 3.51
CA GLU A 207 -14.89 2.61 3.00
C GLU A 207 -15.97 1.71 3.59
N ILE A 208 -16.45 0.79 2.75
CA ILE A 208 -17.45 -0.22 3.08
C ILE A 208 -16.73 -1.48 3.55
N TYR A 209 -17.17 -2.05 4.67
CA TYR A 209 -16.73 -3.37 5.10
C TYR A 209 -17.79 -4.42 4.79
N LEU A 210 -17.36 -5.52 4.17
CA LEU A 210 -18.15 -6.73 3.97
C LEU A 210 -17.63 -7.78 4.96
N GLN A 211 -18.48 -8.31 5.83
CA GLN A 211 -18.10 -9.34 6.81
C GLN A 211 -18.91 -10.60 6.58
N SER A 212 -18.24 -11.75 6.50
CA SER A 212 -18.87 -13.06 6.44
C SER A 212 -18.07 -14.06 7.28
N GLU A 213 -18.53 -15.30 7.35
CA GLU A 213 -17.76 -16.41 7.94
C GLU A 213 -16.44 -16.68 7.20
N LYS A 214 -16.31 -16.25 5.94
CA LYS A 214 -15.09 -16.39 5.14
C LYS A 214 -14.03 -15.34 5.45
N GLY A 215 -14.38 -14.30 6.21
CA GLY A 215 -13.47 -13.21 6.58
C GLY A 215 -14.10 -11.84 6.39
N THR A 216 -13.23 -10.82 6.29
CA THR A 216 -13.63 -9.43 6.04
C THR A 216 -13.03 -8.94 4.72
N LYS A 217 -13.82 -8.18 3.97
CA LYS A 217 -13.35 -7.41 2.80
C LYS A 217 -13.62 -5.92 3.00
N ILE A 218 -12.84 -5.09 2.32
CA ILE A 218 -12.99 -3.64 2.27
C ILE A 218 -13.09 -3.18 0.82
N MET A 219 -13.94 -2.19 0.56
CA MET A 219 -14.05 -1.55 -0.75
C MET A 219 -14.36 -0.06 -0.61
N LYS A 220 -14.08 0.69 -1.69
CA LYS A 220 -14.50 2.08 -1.79
C LYS A 220 -16.03 2.17 -1.89
N PRO A 221 -16.64 3.28 -1.45
CA PRO A 221 -18.06 3.52 -1.64
C PRO A 221 -18.37 3.78 -3.11
N GLU A 222 -18.79 2.73 -3.81
CA GLU A 222 -19.16 2.82 -5.23
C GLU A 222 -20.66 3.09 -5.37
N SER A 223 -21.01 4.10 -6.18
CA SER A 223 -22.41 4.49 -6.37
C SER A 223 -23.28 3.37 -6.96
N GLU A 224 -22.68 2.51 -7.79
CA GLU A 224 -23.34 1.35 -8.38
C GLU A 224 -23.71 0.32 -7.32
N PHE A 225 -22.80 0.05 -6.37
CA PHE A 225 -23.07 -0.85 -5.26
C PHE A 225 -24.27 -0.39 -4.43
N PHE A 226 -24.35 0.90 -4.08
CA PHE A 226 -25.49 1.43 -3.32
C PHE A 226 -26.81 1.35 -4.10
N LYS A 227 -26.78 1.61 -5.42
CA LYS A 227 -27.97 1.46 -6.29
C LYS A 227 -28.47 0.02 -6.32
N LEU A 228 -27.57 -0.95 -6.54
CA LEU A 228 -27.92 -2.37 -6.54
C LEU A 228 -28.50 -2.80 -5.19
N MET A 229 -28.00 -2.18 -4.11
CA MET A 229 -28.41 -2.48 -2.75
C MET A 229 -29.71 -1.77 -2.31
N ASN A 230 -30.26 -0.86 -3.12
CA ASN A 230 -31.37 0.03 -2.77
C ASN A 230 -31.12 0.82 -1.46
N LEU A 231 -29.91 1.36 -1.27
CA LEU A 231 -29.46 2.08 -0.07
C LEU A 231 -29.25 3.59 -0.27
#